data_AF-A0A7Y5EDL4-F1
#
_entry.id   AF-A0A7Y5EDL4-F1
#
_cell.length_a   1.000
_cell.length_b   1.000
_cell.length_c   1.000
_cell.angle_alpha   90.00
_cell.angle_beta   90.00
_cell.angle_gamma   90.00
#
_symmetry.space_group_name_H-M   'P 1'
#
loop_
_entity.id
_entity.type
_entity.pdbx_description
1 polymer ?
#
loop_
_entity_poly.entity_id
_entity_poly.type
_entity_poly.pdbx_seq_one_letter_code
_entity_poly.pdbx_strand_id
1 'polypeptide(L)' 'LVLERRMHAARNYLLNGSRPVGEVARLCGFADEAYFSRRFRQIHGLPPGQFRRQQRDPDTPQVAMR' A
#
# COMPACT_ATOMS: atom_id res chain seq x y z
N LEU A 1 -7.79 14.08 7.00
CA LEU A 1 -6.56 14.87 7.21
C LEU A 1 -5.33 14.05 7.64
N VAL A 2 -5.24 13.51 8.87
CA VAL A 2 -4.01 12.78 9.29
C VAL A 2 -3.90 11.40 8.64
N LEU A 3 -5.00 10.63 8.58
CA LEU A 3 -5.00 9.30 7.98
C LEU A 3 -4.67 9.34 6.48
N GLU A 4 -5.30 10.24 5.73
CA GLU A 4 -5.04 10.42 4.30
C GLU A 4 -3.58 10.81 4.05
N ARG A 5 -3.02 11.75 4.81
CA ARG A 5 -1.60 12.12 4.70
C ARG A 5 -0.68 10.92 4.94
N ARG A 6 -0.96 10.09 5.94
CA ARG A 6 -0.23 8.84 6.19
C ARG A 6 -0.33 7.87 5.00
N MET A 7 -1.51 7.76 4.39
CA MET A 7 -1.72 6.88 3.24
C MET A 7 -1.09 7.41 1.95
N HIS A 8 -1.00 8.71 1.77
CA HIS A 8 -0.22 9.32 0.68
C HIS A 8 1.28 9.07 0.87
N ALA A 9 1.81 9.21 2.09
CA ALA A 9 3.20 8.86 2.38
C ALA A 9 3.49 7.38 2.14
N ALA A 10 2.59 6.49 2.60
CA ALA A 10 2.67 5.05 2.35
C ALA A 10 2.75 4.73 0.85
N ARG A 11 1.91 5.36 0.03
CA ARG A 11 1.95 5.21 -1.43
C ARG A 11 3.33 5.55 -1.98
N ASN A 12 3.91 6.67 -1.55
CA ASN A 12 5.23 7.10 -2.00
C ASN A 12 6.34 6.10 -1.60
N TYR A 13 6.29 5.55 -0.39
CA TYR A 13 7.23 4.51 0.05
C TYR A 13 7.07 3.19 -0.71
N LEU A 14 5.83 2.84 -1.09
CA LEU A 14 5.56 1.63 -1.87
C LEU A 14 6.08 1.71 -3.30
N LEU A 15 5.97 2.89 -3.93
CA LEU A 15 6.41 3.16 -5.31
C LEU A 15 7.92 3.33 -5.43
N ASN A 16 8.53 4.13 -4.54
CA ASN A 16 9.92 4.55 -4.68
C ASN A 16 10.91 3.71 -3.86
N GLY A 17 10.45 2.59 -3.29
CA GLY A 17 11.26 1.80 -2.37
C GLY A 17 11.03 0.30 -2.50
N SER A 18 11.90 -0.46 -1.83
CA SER A 18 11.87 -1.92 -1.74
C SER A 18 11.44 -2.45 -0.38
N ARG A 19 11.21 -1.57 0.60
CA ARG A 19 10.84 -1.94 1.98
C ARG A 19 9.63 -2.89 2.02
N PRO A 20 9.60 -3.93 2.86
CA PRO A 20 8.41 -4.76 3.06
C PRO A 20 7.18 -3.93 3.46
N VAL A 21 5.98 -4.43 3.14
CA VAL A 21 4.72 -3.73 3.43
C VAL A 21 4.58 -3.43 4.93
N GLY A 22 4.89 -4.39 5.80
CA GLY A 22 4.87 -4.20 7.25
C GLY A 22 5.83 -3.12 7.75
N GLU A 23 6.98 -2.93 7.11
CA GLU A 23 7.89 -1.83 7.45
C GLU A 23 7.32 -0.48 7.03
N VAL A 24 6.71 -0.40 5.84
CA VAL A 24 6.00 0.81 5.38
C VAL A 24 4.85 1.15 6.33
N ALA A 25 4.10 0.16 6.81
CA ALA A 25 3.04 0.34 7.80
C ALA A 25 3.58 1.00 9.09
N ARG A 26 4.67 0.45 9.64
CA ARG A 26 5.32 1.00 10.85
C ARG A 26 5.82 2.43 10.64
N LEU A 27 6.48 2.72 9.50
CA LEU A 27 6.94 4.07 9.16
C LEU A 27 5.81 5.08 9.03
N CYS A 28 4.61 4.63 8.67
CA CYS A 28 3.41 5.47 8.58
C CYS A 28 2.63 5.54 9.90
N GLY A 29 3.15 4.97 10.99
CA GLY A 29 2.56 5.00 12.32
C GLY A 29 1.46 3.97 12.55
N PHE A 30 1.48 2.84 11.84
CA PHE A 30 0.58 1.71 12.06
C PHE A 30 1.31 0.57 12.76
N ALA A 31 0.75 0.12 13.89
CA ALA A 31 1.25 -1.07 14.60
C ALA A 31 0.81 -2.39 13.95
N ASP A 32 -0.35 -2.38 13.28
CA ASP A 32 -0.97 -3.55 12.67
C ASP A 32 -0.96 -3.43 11.13
N GLU A 33 -0.27 -4.36 10.48
CA GLU A 33 -0.13 -4.42 9.02
C GLU A 33 -1.44 -4.78 8.30
N ALA A 34 -2.31 -5.60 8.90
CA ALA A 34 -3.59 -5.97 8.34
C ALA A 34 -4.58 -4.79 8.38
N TYR A 35 -4.59 -4.02 9.45
CA TYR A 35 -5.33 -2.76 9.55
C TYR A 35 -4.83 -1.74 8.54
N PHE A 36 -3.51 -1.54 8.44
CA PHE A 36 -2.90 -0.71 7.42
C PHE A 36 -3.35 -1.14 6.01
N SER A 37 -3.24 -2.42 5.69
CA SER A 37 -3.58 -2.95 4.36
C SER A 37 -5.06 -2.76 4.02
N ARG A 38 -5.98 -2.96 4.98
CA ARG A 38 -7.41 -2.70 4.80
C ARG A 38 -7.67 -1.22 4.53
N ARG A 39 -7.09 -0.32 5.32
CA ARG A 39 -7.26 1.14 5.13
C ARG A 39 -6.62 1.63 3.84
N PHE A 40 -5.48 1.08 3.47
CA PHE A 40 -4.81 1.40 2.21
C PHE A 40 -5.68 0.98 1.02
N ARG A 41 -6.26 -0.23 1.03
CA ARG A 41 -7.21 -0.68 -0.01
C ARG A 41 -8.46 0.21 -0.06
N GLN A 42 -9.02 0.61 1.08
CA GLN A 42 -10.18 1.51 1.10
C GLN A 42 -9.91 2.85 0.41
N ILE A 43 -8.70 3.39 0.53
CA ILE A 43 -8.33 4.71 -0.02
C ILE A 43 -7.79 4.61 -1.45
N HIS A 44 -7.01 3.58 -1.77
CA HIS A 44 -6.28 3.45 -3.04
C HIS A 44 -6.82 2.34 -3.96
N GLY A 45 -7.91 1.67 -3.56
CA GLY A 45 -8.57 0.61 -4.33
C GLY A 45 -7.89 -0.76 -4.29
N LEU A 46 -6.58 -0.83 -4.01
CA LEU A 46 -5.80 -2.07 -4.00
C LEU A 46 -5.03 -2.27 -2.69
N PRO A 47 -4.81 -3.52 -2.24
CA PRO A 47 -3.88 -3.80 -1.16
C PRO A 47 -2.45 -3.32 -1.50
N PRO A 48 -1.66 -2.87 -0.51
CA PRO A 48 -0.34 -2.25 -0.73
C PRO A 48 0.65 -3.15 -1.50
N GLY A 49 0.63 -4.46 -1.25
CA GLY A 49 1.50 -5.41 -1.97
C GLY A 49 1.08 -5.65 -3.43
N GLN A 50 -0.22 -5.54 -3.74
CA GLN A 50 -0.70 -5.60 -5.13
C GLN A 50 -0.45 -4.28 -5.85
N PHE A 51 -0.71 -3.16 -5.17
CA PHE A 51 -0.42 -1.82 -5.65
C PHE A 51 1.04 -1.68 -6.08
N ARG A 52 1.99 -2.16 -5.26
CA ARG A 52 3.42 -2.16 -5.63
C ARG A 52 3.72 -3.02 -6.86
N ARG A 53 3.15 -4.23 -6.95
CA ARG A 53 3.41 -5.15 -8.06
C ARG A 53 2.96 -4.57 -9.39
N GLN A 54 1.73 -4.03 -9.44
CA GLN A 54 1.16 -3.44 -10.65
C GLN A 54 2.01 -2.26 -11.19
N GLN A 55 2.70 -1.55 -10.31
CA GLN A 55 3.52 -0.39 -10.70
C GLN A 55 4.92 -0.78 -11.14
N ARG A 56 5.37 -1.99 -10.79
CA ARG A 56 6.65 -2.55 -11.25
C ARG A 56 6.51 -3.40 -12.52
N ASP A 57 5.33 -3.92 -12.75
CA ASP A 57 5.00 -4.77 -13.88
C ASP A 57 3.68 -4.28 -14.49
N PRO A 58 3.74 -3.36 -15.48
CA PRO A 58 2.55 -2.80 -16.12
C PRO A 58 1.81 -3.81 -17.01
N ASP A 59 2.41 -4.97 -17.31
CA ASP A 59 1.86 -6.02 -18.17
C ASP A 59 1.10 -7.10 -17.38
N THR A 60 1.20 -7.09 -16.04
CA THR A 60 0.52 -8.08 -15.19
C THR A 60 -1.02 -7.88 -15.24
N PRO A 61 -1.79 -8.84 -15.77
CA PRO A 61 -3.25 -8.74 -15.75
C PRO A 61 -3.77 -8.66 -14.31
N GLN A 62 -4.65 -7.68 -14.07
CA GLN A 62 -5.30 -7.41 -12.78
C GLN A 62 -6.14 -8.61 -12.33
N VAL A 63 -5.53 -9.58 -11.65
CA VAL A 63 -6.26 -10.59 -10.89
C VAL A 63 -6.57 -10.01 -9.51
N ALA A 64 -7.69 -9.30 -9.43
CA ALA A 64 -8.43 -9.12 -8.19
C ALA A 64 -9.92 -9.30 -8.50
N MET A 65 -10.29 -10.55 -8.79
CA MET A 65 -11.66 -11.01 -8.75
C MET A 65 -11.96 -11.46 -7.32
N ARG A 66 -13.12 -11.01 -6.80
CA ARG A 66 -13.76 -11.24 -5.48
C ARG A 66 -13.60 -10.10 -4.47
#